data_AF-V1D8N6-F1
#
_entry.id   AF-V1D8N6-F1
#
_cell.length_a   1.000
_cell.length_b   1.000
_cell.length_c   1.000
_cell.angle_alpha   90.00
_cell.angle_beta   90.00
_cell.angle_gamma   90.00
#
_symmetry.space_group_name_H-M   'P 1'
#
loop_
_entity.id
_entity.type
_entity.pdbx_description
1 polymer ?
#
loop_
_entity_poly.entity_id
_entity_poly.type
_entity_poly.pdbx_seq_one_letter_code
_entity_poly.pdbx_strand_id
1 'polypeptide(L)'
;MQSMCGKELKALELNKYTTIKELVEYGLDKISDEETITMNLTDFLYLRRVLEEYMRFFHNPDHYPTIEAVREYLGDVSSGGGFEVLNTALYEKTHKVKLPDEVEKMFAEDMFEHPLYPEYYRENS
;
A
#
# COMPACT_ATOMS: atom_id res chain seq x y z
N MET A 1 7.75 -39.34 -10.07
CA MET A 1 7.78 -38.07 -9.30
C MET A 1 9.24 -37.66 -9.21
N GLN A 2 9.70 -36.73 -10.07
CA GLN A 2 11.09 -36.28 -10.07
C GLN A 2 11.34 -35.37 -8.86
N SER A 3 12.43 -35.61 -8.13
CA SER A 3 12.88 -34.76 -7.02
C SER A 3 13.51 -33.50 -7.61
N MET A 4 12.93 -32.34 -7.32
CA MET A 4 13.46 -31.05 -7.77
C MET A 4 14.69 -30.64 -6.95
N CYS A 5 15.63 -29.95 -7.61
CA CYS A 5 16.88 -29.48 -7.01
C CYS A 5 16.62 -28.26 -6.10
N GLY A 6 17.42 -28.07 -5.04
CA GLY A 6 17.27 -26.95 -4.10
C GLY A 6 17.36 -25.55 -4.72
N LYS A 7 17.93 -25.41 -5.92
CA LYS A 7 17.92 -24.15 -6.69
C LYS A 7 16.57 -23.88 -7.34
N GLU A 8 15.87 -24.92 -7.80
CA GLU A 8 14.56 -24.82 -8.43
C GLU A 8 13.47 -24.48 -7.40
N LEU A 9 13.59 -25.02 -6.18
CA LEU A 9 12.72 -24.67 -5.05
C LEU A 9 12.88 -23.20 -4.63
N LYS A 10 14.11 -22.69 -4.51
CA LYS A 10 14.36 -21.26 -4.23
C LYS A 10 13.84 -20.35 -5.34
N ALA A 11 14.02 -20.72 -6.60
CA ALA A 11 13.49 -19.97 -7.73
C ALA A 11 11.95 -19.94 -7.72
N LEU A 12 11.29 -21.04 -7.34
CA LEU A 12 9.84 -21.08 -7.17
C LEU A 12 9.34 -20.21 -6.02
N GLU A 13 10.08 -20.10 -4.92
CA GLU A 13 9.72 -19.23 -3.80
C GLU A 13 9.93 -17.74 -4.11
N LEU A 14 11.02 -17.38 -4.81
CA LEU A 14 11.21 -16.02 -5.31
C LEU A 14 10.06 -15.57 -6.25
N ASN A 15 9.44 -16.52 -6.95
CA ASN A 15 8.36 -16.25 -7.90
C ASN A 15 6.95 -16.18 -7.26
N LYS A 16 6.85 -16.18 -5.92
CA LYS A 16 5.58 -16.06 -5.17
C LYS A 16 5.39 -14.70 -4.52
N TYR A 17 6.47 -13.94 -4.36
CA TYR A 17 6.48 -12.70 -3.59
C TYR A 17 6.94 -11.53 -4.44
N THR A 18 6.48 -10.34 -4.08
CA THR A 18 6.80 -9.08 -4.76
C THR A 18 7.09 -7.99 -3.74
N THR A 19 7.91 -7.01 -4.12
CA THR A 19 8.28 -5.90 -3.24
C THR A 19 7.12 -4.93 -3.05
N ILE A 20 7.15 -4.14 -1.96
CA ILE A 20 6.15 -3.08 -1.73
C ILE A 20 6.09 -2.09 -2.89
N LYS A 21 7.23 -1.80 -3.50
CA LYS A 21 7.30 -0.88 -4.65
C LYS A 21 6.54 -1.45 -5.84
N GLU A 22 6.80 -2.70 -6.20
CA GLU A 22 6.13 -3.37 -7.30
C GLU A 22 4.62 -3.51 -7.05
N LEU A 23 4.18 -3.77 -5.82
CA LEU A 23 2.74 -3.75 -5.47
C LEU A 23 2.09 -2.40 -5.76
N VAL A 24 2.73 -1.31 -5.36
CA VAL A 24 2.18 0.05 -5.52
C VAL A 24 2.20 0.49 -6.99
N GLU A 25 3.22 0.09 -7.75
CA GLU A 25 3.37 0.48 -9.16
C GLU A 25 2.59 -0.41 -10.14
N TYR A 26 2.10 -1.57 -9.69
CA TYR A 26 1.44 -2.54 -10.57
C TYR A 26 0.17 -1.98 -11.23
N GLY A 27 0.13 -2.06 -12.57
CA GLY A 27 -1.01 -1.62 -13.36
C GLY A 27 -1.09 -0.11 -13.58
N LEU A 28 -0.22 0.70 -12.95
CA LEU A 28 -0.16 2.15 -13.19
C LEU A 28 0.34 2.49 -14.59
N ASP A 29 1.13 1.61 -15.21
CA ASP A 29 1.62 1.74 -16.59
C ASP A 29 0.52 1.68 -17.65
N LYS A 30 -0.69 1.27 -17.26
CA LYS A 30 -1.88 1.20 -18.13
C LYS A 30 -2.70 2.50 -18.11
N ILE A 31 -2.37 3.44 -17.23
CA ILE A 31 -3.04 4.74 -17.13
C ILE A 31 -2.26 5.74 -17.97
N SER A 32 -2.96 6.59 -18.72
CA SER A 32 -2.34 7.69 -19.46
C SER A 32 -1.77 8.74 -18.50
N ASP A 33 -0.56 9.24 -18.77
CA ASP A 33 0.08 10.31 -17.98
C ASP A 33 -0.56 11.69 -18.19
N GLU A 34 -1.46 11.82 -19.18
CA GLU A 34 -2.28 13.01 -19.42
C GLU A 34 -3.57 13.04 -18.59
N GLU A 35 -3.98 11.91 -18.01
CA GLU A 35 -5.20 11.86 -17.19
C GLU A 35 -5.01 12.56 -15.85
N THR A 36 -6.00 13.37 -15.48
CA THR A 36 -5.99 14.12 -14.23
C THR A 36 -7.32 14.01 -13.52
N ILE A 37 -7.26 14.07 -12.20
CA ILE A 37 -8.42 14.15 -11.32
C ILE A 37 -8.49 15.53 -10.69
N THR A 38 -9.68 15.92 -10.23
CA THR A 38 -9.87 17.11 -9.39
C THR A 38 -10.28 16.67 -8.00
N MET A 39 -9.64 17.23 -6.97
CA MET A 39 -9.98 16.99 -5.58
C MET A 39 -10.00 18.28 -4.76
N ASN A 40 -10.67 18.26 -3.62
CA ASN A 40 -10.68 19.41 -2.72
C ASN A 40 -9.26 19.66 -2.17
N LEU A 41 -8.82 20.93 -2.14
CA LEU A 41 -7.49 21.29 -1.67
C LEU A 41 -7.23 20.88 -0.22
N THR A 42 -8.23 21.01 0.67
CA THR A 42 -8.09 20.60 2.08
C THR A 42 -7.93 19.09 2.19
N ASP A 43 -8.68 18.32 1.39
CA ASP A 43 -8.54 16.87 1.36
C ASP A 43 -7.16 16.46 0.80
N PHE A 44 -6.66 17.14 -0.25
CA PHE A 44 -5.30 16.93 -0.75
C PHE A 44 -4.24 17.19 0.32
N LEU A 45 -4.36 18.32 1.02
CA LEU A 45 -3.44 18.67 2.11
C LEU A 45 -3.54 17.68 3.27
N TYR A 46 -4.72 17.13 3.56
CA TYR A 46 -4.90 16.09 4.56
C TYR A 46 -4.13 14.82 4.17
N LEU A 47 -4.31 14.32 2.94
CA LEU A 47 -3.55 13.15 2.43
C LEU A 47 -2.05 13.37 2.56
N ARG A 48 -1.57 14.52 2.10
CA ARG A 48 -0.16 14.89 2.19
C ARG A 48 0.34 14.87 3.63
N ARG A 49 -0.41 15.44 4.57
CA ARG A 49 -0.03 15.50 5.99
C ARG A 49 0.01 14.12 6.64
N VAL A 50 -0.92 13.23 6.28
CA VAL A 50 -0.89 11.82 6.73
C VAL A 50 0.37 11.13 6.23
N LEU A 51 0.69 11.24 4.93
CA LEU A 51 1.91 10.62 4.39
C LEU A 51 3.19 11.21 4.99
N GLU A 52 3.26 12.53 5.19
CA GLU A 52 4.38 13.20 5.87
C GLU A 52 4.54 12.73 7.32
N GLU A 53 3.44 12.50 8.04
CA GLU A 53 3.43 11.97 9.42
C GLU A 53 3.99 10.55 9.47
N TYR A 54 3.53 9.68 8.57
CA TYR A 54 4.02 8.30 8.47
C TYR A 54 5.52 8.29 8.12
N MET A 55 5.96 9.12 7.18
CA MET A 55 7.38 9.28 6.90
C MET A 55 8.15 9.79 8.12
N ARG A 56 7.61 10.77 8.86
CA ARG A 56 8.25 11.26 10.09
C ARG A 56 8.36 10.19 11.16
N PHE A 57 7.37 9.33 11.32
CA PHE A 57 7.44 8.24 12.28
C PHE A 57 8.42 7.16 11.83
N PHE A 58 8.27 6.64 10.60
CA PHE A 58 9.02 5.47 10.11
C PHE A 58 10.43 5.76 9.56
N HIS A 59 10.85 7.02 9.35
CA HIS A 59 12.20 7.29 8.84
C HIS A 59 13.32 7.08 9.89
N ASN A 60 13.00 7.09 11.19
CA ASN A 60 13.98 6.93 12.26
C ASN A 60 13.55 5.81 13.22
N PRO A 61 14.29 4.68 13.28
CA PRO A 61 14.02 3.58 14.20
C PRO A 61 13.91 3.97 15.68
N ASP A 62 14.57 5.05 16.11
CA ASP A 62 14.47 5.55 17.49
C ASP A 62 13.06 6.03 17.86
N HIS A 63 12.19 6.30 16.88
CA HIS A 63 10.78 6.65 17.11
C HIS A 63 9.90 5.43 17.41
N TYR A 64 10.34 4.23 17.04
CA TYR A 64 9.59 2.98 17.22
C TYR A 64 10.50 1.85 17.74
N PRO A 65 11.13 2.04 18.92
CA PRO A 65 12.12 1.10 19.45
C PRO A 65 11.52 -0.27 19.80
N THR A 66 10.20 -0.36 19.95
CA THR A 66 9.47 -1.58 20.28
C THR A 66 8.23 -1.74 19.41
N ILE A 67 7.73 -2.98 19.32
CA ILE A 67 6.46 -3.24 18.63
C ILE A 67 5.28 -2.57 19.34
N GLU A 68 5.35 -2.40 20.65
CA GLU A 68 4.36 -1.65 21.43
C GLU A 68 4.29 -0.18 21.01
N ALA A 69 5.44 0.47 20.75
CA ALA A 69 5.46 1.85 20.26
C ALA A 69 4.79 1.97 18.88
N VAL A 70 4.98 0.99 18.00
CA VAL A 70 4.28 0.93 16.71
C VAL A 70 2.78 0.74 16.91
N ARG A 71 2.37 -0.15 17.80
CA ARG A 71 0.95 -0.40 18.11
C ARG A 71 0.26 0.83 18.70
N GLU A 72 0.93 1.55 19.60
CA GLU A 72 0.44 2.79 20.20
C GLU A 72 0.31 3.90 19.16
N TYR A 73 1.33 4.07 18.30
CA TYR A 73 1.27 5.02 17.20
C TYR A 73 0.11 4.73 16.23
N LEU A 74 -0.05 3.47 15.82
CA LEU A 74 -1.11 3.08 14.89
C LEU A 74 -2.50 3.21 15.52
N GLY A 75 -2.68 2.74 16.75
CA GLY A 75 -3.99 2.67 17.40
C GLY A 75 -5.02 1.85 16.60
N ASP A 76 -6.29 2.22 16.73
CA ASP A 76 -7.41 1.73 15.93
C ASP A 76 -8.13 2.86 15.16
N VAL A 77 -9.20 2.52 14.43
CA VAL A 77 -9.98 3.42 13.56
C VAL A 77 -10.69 4.57 14.29
N SER A 78 -10.65 4.61 15.61
CA SER A 78 -11.36 5.58 16.46
C SER A 78 -10.51 6.09 17.63
N SER A 79 -9.22 5.79 17.62
CA SER A 79 -8.28 6.05 18.72
C SER A 79 -7.55 7.40 18.62
N GLY A 80 -7.67 8.11 17.50
CA GLY A 80 -6.84 9.25 17.13
C GLY A 80 -5.43 8.89 16.64
N GLY A 81 -5.14 7.60 16.48
CA GLY A 81 -3.84 7.08 16.00
C GLY A 81 -3.66 7.13 14.48
N GLY A 82 -2.50 6.65 14.02
CA GLY A 82 -2.14 6.58 12.61
C GLY A 82 -3.19 5.86 11.76
N PHE A 83 -3.78 4.78 12.27
CA PHE A 83 -4.76 4.00 11.51
C PHE A 83 -6.06 4.76 11.25
N GLU A 84 -6.53 5.57 12.21
CA GLU A 84 -7.69 6.43 12.00
C GLU A 84 -7.43 7.44 10.87
N VAL A 85 -6.32 8.17 10.94
CA VAL A 85 -6.04 9.20 9.91
C VAL A 85 -5.75 8.61 8.53
N LEU A 86 -5.14 7.42 8.47
CA LEU A 86 -4.95 6.68 7.22
C LEU A 86 -6.27 6.15 6.66
N ASN A 87 -7.15 5.64 7.53
CA ASN A 87 -8.48 5.18 7.14
C ASN A 87 -9.31 6.34 6.59
N THR A 88 -9.34 7.48 7.28
CA THR A 88 -10.02 8.69 6.80
C THR A 88 -9.43 9.16 5.47
N ALA A 89 -8.10 9.22 5.33
CA ALA A 89 -7.43 9.58 4.09
C ALA A 89 -7.90 8.71 2.91
N LEU A 90 -7.87 7.38 3.09
CA LEU A 90 -8.22 6.43 2.03
C LEU A 90 -9.74 6.37 1.78
N TYR A 91 -10.54 6.13 2.81
CA TYR A 91 -11.96 5.79 2.64
C TYR A 91 -12.89 6.99 2.64
N GLU A 92 -12.50 8.11 3.26
CA GLU A 92 -13.35 9.29 3.30
C GLU A 92 -12.88 10.42 2.39
N LYS A 93 -11.59 10.50 2.06
CA LYS A 93 -11.05 11.57 1.23
C LYS A 93 -10.85 11.12 -0.21
N THR A 94 -10.06 10.06 -0.46
CA THR A 94 -9.80 9.62 -1.84
C THR A 94 -11.00 8.99 -2.52
N HIS A 95 -11.84 8.22 -1.81
CA HIS A 95 -13.05 7.62 -2.41
C HIS A 95 -14.11 8.64 -2.87
N LYS A 96 -14.00 9.91 -2.47
CA LYS A 96 -14.88 10.99 -2.97
C LYS A 96 -14.43 11.55 -4.31
N VAL A 97 -13.21 11.24 -4.73
CA VAL A 97 -12.67 11.68 -6.01
C VAL A 97 -13.35 10.90 -7.10
N LYS A 98 -13.98 11.60 -8.05
CA LYS A 98 -14.49 10.98 -9.27
C LYS A 98 -13.30 10.58 -10.14
N LEU A 99 -13.19 9.29 -10.44
CA LEU A 99 -12.19 8.76 -11.36
C LEU A 99 -12.74 8.74 -12.79
N PRO A 100 -11.87 8.69 -13.81
CA PRO A 100 -12.29 8.36 -15.17
C PRO A 100 -12.98 6.99 -15.22
N ASP A 101 -14.05 6.86 -16.01
CA ASP A 101 -14.85 5.63 -16.12
C ASP A 101 -13.99 4.39 -16.47
N GLU A 102 -12.95 4.58 -17.30
CA GLU A 102 -12.01 3.52 -17.65
C GLU A 102 -11.21 3.03 -16.43
N VAL A 103 -10.74 3.95 -15.59
CA VAL A 103 -10.03 3.62 -14.35
C VAL A 103 -10.96 2.96 -13.33
N GLU A 104 -12.22 3.42 -13.21
CA GLU A 104 -13.23 2.75 -12.36
C GLU A 104 -13.46 1.29 -12.81
N LYS A 105 -13.52 1.07 -14.13
CA LYS A 105 -13.62 -0.28 -14.69
C LYS A 105 -12.37 -1.12 -14.39
N MET A 106 -11.17 -0.54 -14.48
CA MET A 106 -9.92 -1.24 -14.13
C MET A 106 -9.92 -1.70 -12.67
N PHE A 107 -10.43 -0.90 -11.74
CA PHE A 107 -10.63 -1.33 -10.34
C PHE A 107 -11.60 -2.50 -10.23
N ALA A 108 -12.73 -2.46 -10.95
CA ALA A 108 -13.72 -3.53 -10.92
C ALA A 108 -13.24 -4.84 -11.56
N GLU A 109 -12.18 -4.78 -12.37
CA GLU A 109 -11.54 -5.93 -13.03
C GLU A 109 -10.23 -6.34 -12.34
N ASP A 110 -9.99 -5.87 -11.10
CA ASP A 110 -8.83 -6.18 -10.26
C ASP A 110 -7.47 -5.89 -10.96
N MET A 111 -7.45 -4.92 -11.88
CA MET A 111 -6.27 -4.68 -12.74
C MET A 111 -5.07 -4.07 -11.99
N PHE A 112 -5.31 -3.56 -10.78
CA PHE A 112 -4.31 -3.04 -9.84
C PHE A 112 -3.91 -4.06 -8.77
N GLU A 113 -4.54 -5.25 -8.74
CA GLU A 113 -4.15 -6.32 -7.81
C GLU A 113 -2.95 -7.09 -8.36
N HIS A 114 -1.80 -6.95 -7.70
CA HIS A 114 -0.60 -7.69 -8.09
C HIS A 114 -0.82 -9.20 -7.92
N PRO A 115 -0.45 -10.05 -8.89
CA PRO A 115 -0.67 -11.51 -8.82
C PRO A 115 0.22 -12.24 -7.80
N LEU A 116 1.10 -11.53 -7.09
CA LEU A 116 2.08 -12.11 -6.17
C LEU A 116 1.83 -11.53 -4.77
N TYR A 117 2.19 -12.29 -3.75
CA TYR A 117 2.01 -11.85 -2.37
C TYR A 117 3.06 -10.80 -1.98
N PRO A 118 2.74 -9.84 -1.09
CA PRO A 118 3.74 -8.97 -0.49
C PRO A 118 4.82 -9.79 0.24
N GLU A 119 6.07 -9.34 0.21
CA GLU A 119 7.19 -10.04 0.88
C GLU A 119 6.95 -10.32 2.38
N TYR A 120 6.17 -9.49 3.07
CA TYR A 120 5.86 -9.70 4.49
C TYR A 120 4.89 -10.87 4.76
N TYR A 121 4.37 -11.53 3.72
CA TYR A 121 3.68 -12.84 3.82
C TYR A 121 4.65 -14.02 3.68
N ARG A 122 5.93 -13.78 3.39
CA ARG A 122 6.93 -14.84 3.37
C ARG A 122 7.09 -15.35 4.80
N GLU A 123 6.71 -16.60 5.02
CA GLU A 123 6.91 -17.24 6.32
C GLU A 123 8.41 -17.15 6.68
N ASN A 124 8.69 -16.62 7.87
CA ASN A 124 10.05 -16.61 8.40
C ASN A 124 10.48 -18.07 8.60
N SER A 125 11.32 -18.57 7.69
CA SER A 125 12.01 -19.86 7.85
C SER A 125 13.10 -19.76 8.91
#